data_AF-A0AA44DAL5-F1
#
_entry.id   AF-A0AA44DAL5-F1
#
_cell.length_a   1.000
_cell.length_b   1.000
_cell.length_c   1.000
_cell.angle_alpha   90.00
_cell.angle_beta   90.00
_cell.angle_gamma   90.00
#
_symmetry.space_group_name_H-M   'P 1'
#
loop_
_entity.id
_entity.type
_entity.pdbx_description
1 polymer ?
#
loop_
_entity_poly.entity_id
_entity_poly.type
_entity_poly.pdbx_seq_one_letter_code
_entity_poly.pdbx_strand_id
1 'polypeptide(L)'
;MHDTWNAVERLVAWLDEKSAAPADTVPLLRVLKIVEEAGEVAEAVHGAYGSNPRKGKSHTWDDVQAELCDVILTGMVALRTLTPHADKTFTEHVGRITDRSLGT
;
A
#
# COMPACT_ATOMS: atom_id res chain seq x y z
N MET A 1 16.83 11.87 6.89
CA MET A 1 15.74 11.13 6.24
C MET A 1 15.35 10.03 7.21
N HIS A 2 14.24 10.18 7.95
CA HIS A 2 13.71 9.04 8.69
C HIS A 2 13.39 7.97 7.65
N ASP A 3 14.04 6.82 7.75
CA ASP A 3 13.89 5.72 6.77
C ASP A 3 12.42 5.27 6.75
N THR A 4 11.79 5.30 5.58
CA THR A 4 10.38 4.91 5.38
C THR A 4 10.12 3.52 5.98
N TRP A 5 11.07 2.60 5.88
CA TRP A 5 10.92 1.28 6.46
C TRP A 5 10.88 1.29 7.98
N ASN A 6 11.64 2.15 8.67
CA ASN A 6 11.52 2.31 10.12
C ASN A 6 10.13 2.82 10.53
N ALA A 7 9.49 3.66 9.72
CA ALA A 7 8.10 4.07 9.97
C ALA A 7 7.13 2.89 9.78
N VAL A 8 7.30 2.10 8.70
CA VAL A 8 6.49 0.90 8.45
C VAL A 8 6.64 -0.12 9.57
N GLU A 9 7.85 -0.34 10.10
CA GLU A 9 8.05 -1.25 11.23
C GLU A 9 7.29 -0.82 12.48
N ARG A 10 7.30 0.48 12.79
CA ARG A 10 6.52 1.03 13.91
C ARG A 10 5.02 0.89 13.68
N LEU A 11 4.55 1.05 12.44
CA LEU A 11 3.14 0.85 12.08
C LEU A 11 2.74 -0.62 12.20
N VAL A 12 3.57 -1.56 11.77
CA VAL A 12 3.34 -3.00 11.93
C VAL A 12 3.24 -3.35 13.41
N ALA A 13 4.18 -2.89 14.24
CA ALA A 13 4.14 -3.13 15.69
C ALA A 13 2.86 -2.56 16.33
N TRP A 14 2.49 -1.34 15.96
CA TRP A 14 1.25 -0.73 16.45
C TRP A 14 0.00 -1.51 15.99
N LEU A 15 -0.03 -1.99 14.74
CA LEU A 15 -1.13 -2.82 14.24
C LEU A 15 -1.19 -4.18 14.94
N ASP A 16 -0.04 -4.79 15.25
CA ASP A 16 0.03 -6.04 16.02
C ASP A 16 -0.55 -5.84 17.43
N GLU A 17 -0.24 -4.72 18.09
CA GLU A 17 -0.82 -4.36 19.40
C GLU A 17 -2.33 -4.10 19.36
N LYS A 18 -2.86 -3.61 18.23
CA LYS A 18 -4.29 -3.31 18.06
C LYS A 18 -5.11 -4.45 17.47
N SER A 19 -4.47 -5.47 16.91
CA SER A 19 -5.16 -6.57 16.26
C SER A 19 -5.92 -7.44 17.27
N ALA A 20 -7.21 -7.61 17.04
CA ALA A 20 -8.02 -8.63 17.71
C ALA A 20 -8.06 -9.96 16.94
N ALA A 21 -7.45 -10.01 15.74
CA ALA A 21 -7.46 -11.20 14.89
C ALA A 21 -6.43 -12.24 15.38
N PRO A 22 -6.71 -13.55 15.18
CA PRO A 22 -5.73 -14.60 15.42
C PRO A 22 -4.42 -14.36 14.66
N ALA A 23 -3.28 -14.69 15.28
CA ALA A 23 -1.95 -14.38 14.76
C ALA A 23 -1.67 -15.01 13.37
N ASP A 24 -2.23 -16.18 13.10
CA ASP A 24 -2.15 -16.87 11.80
C ASP A 24 -2.98 -16.20 10.70
N THR A 25 -4.00 -15.43 11.08
CA THR A 25 -4.93 -14.75 10.17
C THR A 25 -4.45 -13.34 9.82
N VAL A 26 -3.68 -12.69 10.69
CA VAL A 26 -3.17 -11.31 10.49
C VAL A 26 -2.46 -11.10 9.14
N PRO A 27 -1.53 -11.98 8.69
CA PRO A 27 -0.86 -11.79 7.41
C PRO A 27 -1.84 -11.81 6.23
N LEU A 28 -2.84 -12.70 6.26
CA LEU A 28 -3.85 -12.79 5.21
C LEU A 28 -4.69 -11.51 5.15
N LEU A 29 -5.14 -10.99 6.30
CA LEU A 29 -5.94 -9.75 6.35
C LEU A 29 -5.15 -8.54 5.84
N ARG A 30 -3.85 -8.44 6.19
CA ARG A 30 -3.00 -7.35 5.69
C ARG A 30 -2.78 -7.41 4.18
N VAL A 31 -2.68 -8.60 3.61
CA VAL A 31 -2.62 -8.77 2.14
C VAL A 31 -3.97 -8.41 1.51
N LEU A 32 -5.09 -8.80 2.10
CA LEU A 32 -6.42 -8.48 1.57
C LEU A 32 -6.74 -6.99 1.60
N LYS A 33 -6.19 -6.22 2.55
CA LYS A 33 -6.34 -4.76 2.63
C LYS A 33 -5.89 -4.06 1.33
N ILE A 34 -4.95 -4.63 0.58
CA ILE A 34 -4.52 -4.10 -0.73
C ILE A 34 -5.69 -3.95 -1.71
N VAL A 35 -6.65 -4.89 -1.69
CA VAL A 35 -7.83 -4.84 -2.56
C VAL A 35 -8.76 -3.70 -2.17
N GLU A 36 -8.87 -3.43 -0.86
CA GLU A 36 -9.64 -2.30 -0.32
C GLU A 36 -9.05 -0.97 -0.81
N GLU A 37 -7.75 -0.75 -0.59
CA GLU A 37 -7.07 0.48 -1.03
C GLU A 37 -7.12 0.66 -2.56
N ALA A 38 -6.98 -0.42 -3.33
CA ALA A 38 -7.11 -0.35 -4.78
C ALA A 38 -8.55 0.04 -5.21
N GLY A 39 -9.56 -0.34 -4.44
CA GLY A 39 -10.94 0.11 -4.60
C GLY A 39 -11.11 1.59 -4.30
N GLU A 40 -10.44 2.11 -3.27
CA GLU A 40 -10.45 3.53 -2.90
C GLU A 40 -9.78 4.38 -3.99
N VAL A 41 -8.65 3.94 -4.54
CA VAL A 41 -8.05 4.56 -5.74
C VAL A 41 -9.05 4.62 -6.90
N ALA A 42 -9.78 3.54 -7.16
CA ALA A 42 -10.77 3.50 -8.24
C ALA A 42 -11.92 4.49 -7.98
N GLU A 43 -12.42 4.58 -6.74
CA GLU A 43 -13.43 5.57 -6.36
C GLU A 43 -12.92 7.01 -6.51
N ALA A 44 -11.70 7.30 -6.08
CA ALA A 44 -11.06 8.59 -6.22
C ALA A 44 -10.93 8.98 -7.70
N VAL A 45 -10.47 8.07 -8.56
CA VAL A 45 -10.38 8.30 -10.02
C VAL A 45 -11.76 8.59 -10.61
N HIS A 46 -12.77 7.77 -10.28
CA HIS A 46 -14.14 8.00 -10.77
C HIS A 46 -14.66 9.38 -10.35
N GLY A 47 -14.37 9.78 -9.11
CA GLY A 47 -14.70 11.10 -8.56
C GLY A 47 -13.95 12.25 -9.22
N ALA A 48 -12.66 12.09 -9.51
CA ALA A 48 -11.84 13.12 -10.16
C ALA A 48 -12.27 13.37 -11.61
N TYR A 49 -12.60 12.31 -12.35
CA TYR A 49 -13.17 12.43 -13.69
C TYR A 49 -14.61 12.95 -13.67
N GLY A 50 -15.33 12.82 -12.55
CA GLY A 50 -16.78 13.04 -12.50
C GLY A 50 -17.56 12.02 -13.33
N SER A 51 -16.98 10.83 -13.53
CA SER A 51 -17.49 9.80 -14.44
C SER A 51 -18.69 9.04 -13.88
N ASN A 52 -18.98 9.17 -12.58
CA ASN A 52 -20.15 8.57 -11.94
C ASN A 52 -21.34 9.55 -11.95
N PRO A 53 -22.39 9.33 -12.77
CA PRO A 53 -23.51 10.26 -12.91
C PRO A 53 -24.31 10.48 -11.61
N ARG A 54 -24.23 9.55 -10.64
CA ARG A 54 -24.91 9.70 -9.34
C ARG A 54 -24.15 10.56 -8.33
N LYS A 55 -22.83 10.70 -8.47
CA LYS A 55 -21.97 11.40 -7.50
C LYS A 55 -21.30 12.67 -8.07
N GLY A 56 -21.21 12.83 -9.40
CA GLY A 56 -20.55 13.99 -10.00
C GLY A 56 -19.05 14.05 -9.68
N LYS A 57 -18.46 15.25 -9.75
CA LYS A 57 -17.06 15.47 -9.35
C LYS A 57 -16.95 15.54 -7.83
N SER A 58 -16.54 14.43 -7.21
CA SER A 58 -16.43 14.30 -5.74
C SER A 58 -15.00 14.34 -5.22
N HIS A 59 -14.01 14.11 -6.09
CA HIS A 59 -12.59 14.03 -5.76
C HIS A 59 -11.75 14.90 -6.70
N THR A 60 -10.51 15.11 -6.31
CA THR A 60 -9.44 15.75 -7.06
C THR A 60 -8.38 14.73 -7.43
N TRP A 61 -7.44 15.13 -8.29
CA TRP A 61 -6.26 14.29 -8.57
C TRP A 61 -5.28 14.23 -7.40
N ASP A 62 -5.36 15.14 -6.43
CA ASP A 62 -4.59 15.06 -5.20
C ASP A 62 -5.13 13.95 -4.29
N ASP A 63 -6.44 13.75 -4.26
CA ASP A 63 -7.05 12.61 -3.57
C ASP A 63 -6.58 11.28 -4.19
N VAL A 64 -6.53 11.19 -5.53
CA VAL A 64 -5.98 9.99 -6.20
C VAL A 64 -4.51 9.72 -5.80
N GLN A 65 -3.71 10.77 -5.65
CA GLN A 65 -2.31 10.62 -5.21
C GLN A 65 -2.23 10.12 -3.76
N ALA A 66 -3.13 10.58 -2.89
CA ALA A 66 -3.21 10.10 -1.51
C ALA A 66 -3.57 8.61 -1.48
N GLU A 67 -4.61 8.19 -2.21
CA GLU A 67 -5.02 6.78 -2.25
C GLU A 67 -3.92 5.87 -2.83
N LEU A 68 -3.15 6.35 -3.82
CA LEU A 68 -1.99 5.62 -4.34
C LEU A 68 -0.89 5.46 -3.28
N CYS A 69 -0.68 6.47 -2.42
CA CYS A 69 0.23 6.34 -1.29
C CYS A 69 -0.27 5.29 -0.29
N ASP A 70 -1.58 5.19 -0.06
CA ASP A 70 -2.16 4.20 0.84
C ASP A 70 -2.04 2.77 0.30
N VAL A 71 -2.19 2.57 -1.01
CA VAL A 71 -1.86 1.28 -1.66
C VAL A 71 -0.38 0.90 -1.45
N ILE A 72 0.54 1.85 -1.67
CA ILE A 72 1.98 1.61 -1.50
C ILE A 72 2.28 1.25 -0.04
N LEU A 73 1.79 2.07 0.91
CA LEU A 73 2.01 1.85 2.33
C LEU A 73 1.43 0.51 2.79
N THR A 74 0.23 0.16 2.35
CA THR A 74 -0.41 -1.12 2.65
C THR A 74 0.39 -2.30 2.10
N GLY A 75 0.92 -2.17 0.87
CA GLY A 75 1.84 -3.16 0.30
C GLY A 75 3.12 -3.32 1.13
N MET A 76 3.70 -2.23 1.62
CA MET A 76 4.88 -2.26 2.48
C MET A 76 4.59 -2.93 3.84
N VAL A 77 3.46 -2.61 4.48
CA VAL A 77 3.00 -3.23 5.73
C VAL A 77 2.78 -4.73 5.55
N ALA A 78 2.13 -5.15 4.45
CA ALA A 78 1.93 -6.55 4.12
C ALA A 78 3.28 -7.26 3.93
N LEU A 79 4.21 -6.68 3.15
CA LEU A 79 5.54 -7.26 2.94
C LEU A 79 6.32 -7.39 4.26
N ARG A 80 6.31 -6.36 5.12
CA ARG A 80 6.98 -6.40 6.42
C ARG A 80 6.37 -7.40 7.40
N THR A 81 5.08 -7.68 7.25
CA THR A 81 4.41 -8.74 8.01
C THR A 81 4.88 -10.13 7.57
N LEU A 82 5.10 -10.33 6.27
CA LEU A 82 5.51 -11.61 5.70
C LEU A 82 7.01 -11.89 5.85
N THR A 83 7.85 -10.87 5.95
CA THR A 83 9.29 -11.03 6.11
C THR A 83 9.93 -9.92 6.95
N PRO A 84 10.87 -10.25 7.86
CA PRO A 84 11.65 -9.25 8.58
C PRO A 84 12.64 -8.49 7.69
N HIS A 85 12.90 -8.98 6.47
CA HIS A 85 13.84 -8.38 5.53
C HIS A 85 13.13 -7.63 4.39
N ALA A 86 12.01 -6.98 4.69
CA ALA A 86 11.15 -6.34 3.68
C ALA A 86 11.86 -5.24 2.88
N ASP A 87 12.64 -4.39 3.54
CA ASP A 87 13.54 -3.41 2.90
C ASP A 87 14.36 -4.09 1.80
N LYS A 88 15.20 -5.05 2.22
CA LYS A 88 16.14 -5.71 1.32
C LYS A 88 15.40 -6.42 0.18
N THR A 89 14.31 -7.12 0.51
CA THR A 89 13.47 -7.84 -0.46
C THR A 89 12.91 -6.89 -1.51
N PHE A 90 12.39 -5.73 -1.10
CA PHE A 90 11.84 -4.73 -2.00
C PHE A 90 12.93 -4.10 -2.87
N THR A 91 14.04 -3.67 -2.26
CA THR A 91 15.18 -3.06 -2.96
C THR A 91 15.77 -3.99 -4.02
N GLU A 92 16.00 -5.26 -3.68
CA GLU A 92 16.49 -6.27 -4.63
C GLU A 92 15.47 -6.55 -5.75
N HIS A 93 14.16 -6.55 -5.43
CA HIS A 93 13.14 -6.71 -6.46
C HIS A 93 13.14 -5.53 -7.44
N VAL A 94 13.13 -4.30 -6.94
CA VAL A 94 13.20 -3.08 -7.76
C VAL A 94 14.47 -3.06 -8.61
N GLY A 95 15.62 -3.41 -8.03
CA GLY A 95 16.90 -3.50 -8.75
C GLY A 95 16.81 -4.45 -9.95
N ARG A 96 16.33 -5.69 -9.74
CA ARG A 96 16.15 -6.67 -10.82
C ARG A 96 15.22 -6.17 -11.94
N ILE A 97 14.12 -5.52 -11.58
CA ILE A 97 13.17 -4.97 -12.57
C ILE A 97 13.81 -3.82 -13.34
N THR A 98 14.56 -2.96 -12.64
CA THR A 98 15.27 -1.82 -13.21
C THR A 98 16.33 -2.29 -14.20
N ASP A 99 17.20 -3.21 -13.79
CA ASP A 99 18.24 -3.79 -14.64
C ASP A 99 17.64 -4.43 -15.90
N ARG A 100 16.53 -5.17 -15.75
CA ARG A 100 15.82 -5.80 -16.87
C ARG A 100 15.18 -4.79 -17.83
N SER A 101 14.67 -3.68 -17.32
CA SER A 101 13.81 -2.77 -18.11
C SER A 101 14.57 -1.57 -18.66
N LEU A 102 15.62 -1.12 -17.97
CA LEU A 102 16.41 0.06 -18.31
C LEU A 102 17.88 -0.27 -18.63
N GLY A 103 18.36 -1.48 -18.30
CA GLY A 103 19.66 -1.95 -18.76
C GLY A 103 19.64 -2.16 -20.27
N THR A 104 20.50 -1.45 -21.00
CA THR A 104 20.75 -1.64 -22.44
C THR A 104 21.32 -3.02 -22.74
#